data_AF-A0A7J9URV3-F1
#
_entry.id   AF-A0A7J9URV3-F1
#
_cell.length_a   1.000
_cell.length_b   1.000
_cell.length_c   1.000
_cell.angle_alpha   90.00
_cell.angle_beta   90.00
_cell.angle_gamma   90.00
#
_symmetry.space_group_name_H-M   'P 1'
#
loop_
_entity.id
_entity.type
_entity.pdbx_description
1 polymer ?
#
loop_
_entity_poly.entity_id
_entity_poly.type
_entity_poly.pdbx_seq_one_letter_code
_entity_poly.pdbx_strand_id
1 'polypeptide(L)'
;MPAPRDPAAVVDLLGLHSAIQLAAFTRFAKDAQHAPDLPGQVTISRIAAGELAHLDQLERLASELGADFYTATGAWGHLMGDLDRRTAPGDWSERLVKTYVAFGVLADLQRALSADLGEPLGAVVSDILADNGYADYVVAVLGPVIAAEPQLGARLALWGRRVVGEALGIAQRALEVRPRLLTLLPAEGAAADGADRVRHQLSGGHARRMARLGLTA
;
A
#
# COMPACT_ATOMS: atom_id res chain seq x y z
N MET A 1 21.42 -16.50 15.88
CA MET A 1 20.60 -16.69 14.67
C MET A 1 19.22 -16.18 14.99
N PRO A 2 18.57 -15.38 14.13
CA PRO A 2 17.16 -15.05 14.33
C PRO A 2 16.36 -16.36 14.45
N ALA A 3 15.38 -16.39 15.34
CA ALA A 3 14.53 -17.56 15.53
C ALA A 3 13.85 -17.95 14.21
N PRO A 4 13.59 -19.25 13.96
CA PRO A 4 12.82 -19.65 12.79
C PRO A 4 11.46 -18.96 12.82
N ARG A 5 11.16 -18.21 11.76
CA ARG A 5 9.89 -17.47 11.62
C ARG A 5 8.74 -18.46 11.50
N ASP A 6 7.59 -18.12 12.07
CA ASP A 6 6.36 -18.92 11.95
C ASP A 6 5.97 -19.03 10.47
N PRO A 7 6.04 -20.23 9.85
CA PRO A 7 5.69 -20.41 8.44
C PRO A 7 4.26 -19.96 8.13
N ALA A 8 3.34 -20.09 9.09
CA ALA A 8 1.96 -19.67 8.92
C ALA A 8 1.82 -18.13 8.89
N ALA A 9 2.70 -17.40 9.59
CA ALA A 9 2.74 -15.94 9.50
C ALA A 9 3.29 -15.47 8.15
N VAL A 10 4.28 -16.17 7.61
CA VAL A 10 4.82 -15.88 6.26
C VAL A 10 3.76 -16.11 5.19
N VAL A 11 2.99 -17.20 5.25
CA VAL A 11 1.89 -17.45 4.31
C VAL A 11 0.81 -16.35 4.40
N ASP A 12 0.45 -15.93 5.61
CA ASP A 12 -0.51 -14.83 5.81
C ASP A 12 0.01 -13.51 5.22
N LEU A 13 1.32 -13.23 5.36
CA LEU A 13 1.97 -12.07 4.77
C LEU A 13 1.92 -12.10 3.24
N LEU A 14 2.25 -13.24 2.62
CA LEU A 14 2.20 -13.39 1.16
C LEU A 14 0.78 -13.23 0.63
N GLY A 15 -0.22 -13.77 1.34
CA GLY A 15 -1.62 -13.54 1.01
C GLY A 15 -2.01 -12.05 1.09
N LEU A 16 -1.55 -11.35 2.14
CA LEU A 16 -1.81 -9.92 2.32
C LEU A 16 -1.19 -9.11 1.19
N HIS A 17 0.06 -9.40 0.84
CA HIS A 17 0.75 -8.77 -0.29
C HIS A 17 -0.06 -9.00 -1.57
N SER A 18 -0.32 -10.25 -1.91
CA SER A 18 -1.04 -10.60 -3.14
C SER A 18 -2.39 -9.88 -3.26
N ALA A 19 -3.13 -9.75 -2.16
CA ALA A 19 -4.38 -8.99 -2.16
C ALA A 19 -4.19 -7.48 -2.36
N ILE A 20 -3.13 -6.89 -1.80
CA ILE A 20 -2.77 -5.48 -2.01
C ILE A 20 -2.33 -5.23 -3.46
N GLN A 21 -1.47 -6.07 -4.03
CA GLN A 21 -1.03 -5.98 -5.43
C GLN A 21 -2.22 -6.09 -6.41
N LEU A 22 -3.14 -7.03 -6.19
CA LEU A 22 -4.35 -7.16 -7.01
C LEU A 22 -5.28 -5.93 -6.89
N ALA A 23 -5.42 -5.39 -5.67
CA ALA A 23 -6.15 -4.15 -5.44
C ALA A 23 -5.48 -2.95 -6.11
N ALA A 24 -4.14 -2.89 -6.09
CA ALA A 24 -3.33 -1.84 -6.70
C ALA A 24 -3.50 -1.86 -8.21
N PHE A 25 -3.34 -3.02 -8.86
CA PHE A 25 -3.64 -3.21 -10.28
C PHE A 25 -5.02 -2.65 -10.64
N THR A 26 -6.05 -3.09 -9.93
CA THR A 26 -7.44 -2.70 -10.18
C THR A 26 -7.62 -1.18 -10.01
N ARG A 27 -7.00 -0.60 -8.99
CA ARG A 27 -7.07 0.84 -8.74
C ARG A 27 -6.37 1.63 -9.84
N PHE A 28 -5.13 1.28 -10.18
CA PHE A 28 -4.36 1.99 -11.19
C PHE A 28 -5.04 1.88 -12.55
N ALA A 29 -5.55 0.71 -12.93
CA ALA A 29 -6.33 0.54 -14.15
C ALA A 29 -7.58 1.46 -14.19
N LYS A 30 -8.31 1.56 -13.08
CA LYS A 30 -9.45 2.49 -12.96
C LYS A 30 -9.00 3.96 -13.03
N ASP A 31 -7.87 4.32 -12.46
CA ASP A 31 -7.36 5.69 -12.51
C ASP A 31 -6.88 6.05 -13.91
N ALA A 32 -6.23 5.12 -14.63
CA ALA A 32 -5.84 5.30 -16.02
C ALA A 32 -7.04 5.64 -16.91
N GLN A 33 -8.20 5.02 -16.70
CA GLN A 33 -9.44 5.32 -17.43
C GLN A 33 -9.94 6.76 -17.22
N HIS A 34 -9.57 7.41 -16.12
CA HIS A 34 -9.99 8.77 -15.76
C HIS A 34 -8.91 9.82 -16.03
N ALA A 35 -7.75 9.42 -16.55
CA ALA A 35 -6.68 10.36 -16.86
C ALA A 35 -7.17 11.39 -17.91
N PRO A 36 -6.86 12.68 -17.73
CA PRO A 36 -7.35 13.74 -18.60
C PRO A 36 -6.67 13.76 -19.98
N ASP A 37 -5.54 13.05 -20.12
CA ASP A 37 -4.75 12.99 -21.33
C ASP A 37 -4.19 11.59 -21.60
N LEU A 38 -3.80 11.35 -22.85
CA LEU A 38 -3.26 10.07 -23.30
C LEU A 38 -1.91 9.73 -22.61
N PRO A 39 -0.95 10.66 -22.42
CA PRO A 39 0.30 10.35 -21.71
C PRO A 39 0.07 9.84 -20.28
N GLY A 40 -0.83 10.47 -19.51
CA GLY A 40 -1.21 10.03 -18.17
C GLY A 40 -1.90 8.68 -18.18
N GLN A 41 -2.83 8.46 -19.13
CA GLN A 41 -3.50 7.17 -19.31
C GLN A 41 -2.48 6.05 -19.57
N VAL A 42 -1.53 6.25 -20.48
CA VAL A 42 -0.50 5.26 -20.83
C VAL A 42 0.44 5.03 -19.63
N THR A 43 0.85 6.09 -18.94
CA THR A 43 1.76 5.99 -17.79
C THR A 43 1.14 5.15 -16.67
N ILE A 44 -0.08 5.48 -16.24
CA ILE A 44 -0.76 4.74 -15.17
C ILE A 44 -1.10 3.31 -15.61
N SER A 45 -1.42 3.08 -16.89
CA SER A 45 -1.67 1.72 -17.42
C SER A 45 -0.44 0.82 -17.32
N ARG A 46 0.76 1.37 -17.56
CA ARG A 46 2.02 0.63 -17.40
C ARG A 46 2.31 0.30 -15.94
N ILE A 47 2.06 1.26 -15.04
CA ILE A 47 2.19 1.02 -13.59
C ILE A 47 1.23 -0.08 -13.15
N ALA A 48 -0.04 -0.03 -13.61
CA ALA A 48 -1.01 -1.09 -13.36
C ALA A 48 -0.48 -2.45 -13.82
N ALA A 49 0.01 -2.56 -15.07
CA ALA A 49 0.54 -3.82 -15.60
C ALA A 49 1.72 -4.39 -14.77
N GLY A 50 2.57 -3.52 -14.21
CA GLY A 50 3.66 -3.93 -13.31
C GLY A 50 3.18 -4.70 -12.08
N GLU A 51 2.01 -4.35 -11.53
CA GLU A 51 1.43 -5.06 -10.37
C GLU A 51 1.09 -6.52 -10.67
N LEU A 52 0.78 -6.87 -11.93
CA LEU A 52 0.54 -8.26 -12.31
C LEU A 52 1.83 -9.08 -12.29
N ALA A 53 2.95 -8.49 -12.71
CA ALA A 53 4.25 -9.17 -12.62
C ALA A 53 4.65 -9.45 -11.16
N HIS A 54 4.32 -8.55 -10.24
CA HIS A 54 4.48 -8.77 -8.80
C HIS A 54 3.60 -9.93 -8.28
N LEU A 55 2.36 -10.06 -8.78
CA LEU A 55 1.50 -11.20 -8.45
C LEU A 55 2.10 -12.53 -8.93
N ASP A 56 2.64 -12.58 -10.14
CA ASP A 56 3.30 -13.78 -10.68
C ASP A 56 4.54 -14.19 -9.84
N GLN A 57 5.27 -13.21 -9.29
CA GLN A 57 6.37 -13.47 -8.35
C GLN A 57 5.85 -14.01 -7.01
N LEU A 58 4.76 -13.44 -6.48
CA LEU A 58 4.14 -13.89 -5.22
C LEU A 58 3.53 -15.29 -5.34
N GLU A 59 2.91 -15.65 -6.47
CA GLU A 59 2.35 -16.99 -6.71
C GLU A 59 3.46 -18.05 -6.75
N ARG A 60 4.57 -17.76 -7.44
CA ARG A 60 5.75 -18.64 -7.44
C ARG A 60 6.31 -18.82 -6.03
N LEU A 61 6.48 -17.73 -5.30
CA LEU A 61 6.99 -17.76 -3.94
C LEU A 61 6.09 -18.54 -2.98
N ALA A 62 4.77 -18.37 -3.08
CA ALA A 62 3.81 -19.17 -2.31
C ALA A 62 3.95 -20.67 -2.62
N SER A 63 4.10 -21.02 -3.90
CA SER A 63 4.28 -22.41 -4.34
C SER A 63 5.58 -23.03 -3.81
N GLU A 64 6.69 -22.28 -3.83
CA GLU A 64 7.99 -22.71 -3.28
C GLU A 64 7.92 -22.99 -1.77
N LEU A 65 7.07 -22.25 -1.05
CA LEU A 65 6.80 -22.46 0.38
C LEU A 65 5.71 -23.51 0.65
N GLY A 66 5.18 -24.18 -0.39
CA GLY A 66 4.14 -25.20 -0.27
C GLY A 66 2.76 -24.65 0.12
N ALA A 67 2.51 -23.37 -0.11
CA ALA A 67 1.24 -22.71 0.18
C ALA A 67 0.37 -22.60 -1.09
N ASP A 68 -0.95 -22.71 -0.93
CA ASP A 68 -1.89 -22.43 -2.00
C ASP A 68 -2.14 -20.92 -2.14
N PHE A 69 -1.67 -20.34 -3.26
CA PHE A 69 -1.75 -18.90 -3.52
C PHE A 69 -3.18 -18.36 -3.48
N TYR A 70 -4.13 -19.05 -4.11
CA TYR A 70 -5.51 -18.59 -4.20
C TYR A 70 -6.22 -18.63 -2.85
N THR A 71 -5.97 -19.65 -2.03
CA THR A 71 -6.49 -19.73 -0.66
C THR A 71 -5.88 -18.64 0.22
N ALA A 72 -4.56 -18.45 0.17
CA ALA A 72 -3.87 -17.44 0.98
C ALA A 72 -4.34 -16.02 0.60
N THR A 73 -4.41 -15.71 -0.69
CA THR A 73 -4.85 -14.41 -1.22
C THR A 73 -6.35 -14.19 -0.99
N GLY A 74 -7.18 -15.20 -1.26
CA GLY A 74 -8.64 -15.12 -1.12
C GLY A 74 -9.10 -14.84 0.31
N ALA A 75 -8.29 -15.24 1.29
CA ALA A 75 -8.54 -14.92 2.70
C ALA A 75 -8.56 -13.40 3.01
N TRP A 76 -8.00 -12.60 2.12
CA TRP A 76 -7.94 -11.13 2.19
C TRP A 76 -8.90 -10.43 1.22
N GLY A 77 -9.84 -11.15 0.59
CA GLY A 77 -10.74 -10.59 -0.42
C GLY A 77 -11.60 -9.40 0.04
N HIS A 78 -11.75 -9.21 1.35
CA HIS A 78 -12.51 -8.10 1.96
C HIS A 78 -11.64 -6.89 2.36
N LEU A 79 -10.31 -6.96 2.17
CA LEU A 79 -9.34 -5.98 2.67
C LEU A 79 -9.68 -4.54 2.26
N MET A 80 -10.09 -4.34 0.99
CA MET A 80 -10.41 -3.02 0.43
C MET A 80 -11.87 -2.58 0.61
N GLY A 81 -12.74 -3.43 1.18
CA GLY A 81 -14.18 -3.41 0.94
C GLY A 81 -14.85 -2.03 1.03
N ASP A 82 -14.60 -1.29 2.11
CA ASP A 82 -15.28 -0.03 2.38
C ASP A 82 -14.54 1.22 1.86
N LEU A 83 -13.30 1.08 1.38
CA LEU A 83 -12.45 2.21 0.99
C LEU A 83 -13.13 3.06 -0.07
N ASP A 84 -13.58 2.43 -1.17
CA ASP A 84 -14.16 3.14 -2.31
C ASP A 84 -15.45 3.88 -1.96
N ARG A 85 -16.32 3.24 -1.19
CA ARG A 85 -17.58 3.83 -0.73
C ARG A 85 -17.36 5.04 0.17
N ARG A 86 -16.35 5.00 1.05
CA ARG A 86 -16.08 6.07 2.03
C ARG A 86 -15.20 7.18 1.48
N THR A 87 -14.48 6.92 0.41
CA THR A 87 -13.56 7.87 -0.23
C THR A 87 -13.82 7.95 -1.74
N ALA A 88 -15.05 8.26 -2.12
CA ALA A 88 -15.38 8.58 -3.52
C ALA A 88 -14.75 9.94 -3.90
N PRO A 89 -13.79 9.99 -4.85
CA PRO A 89 -13.17 11.25 -5.25
C PRO A 89 -14.14 12.09 -6.08
N GLY A 90 -14.15 13.41 -5.87
CA GLY A 90 -14.97 14.36 -6.62
C GLY A 90 -14.37 14.76 -7.97
N ASP A 91 -13.06 14.67 -8.12
CA ASP A 91 -12.34 15.03 -9.35
C ASP A 91 -11.05 14.21 -9.55
N TRP A 92 -10.31 14.55 -10.60
CA TRP A 92 -9.04 13.91 -10.95
C TRP A 92 -7.96 14.06 -9.86
N SER A 93 -7.85 15.25 -9.26
CA SER A 93 -6.85 15.53 -8.24
C SER A 93 -7.11 14.73 -6.95
N GLU A 94 -8.36 14.66 -6.50
CA GLU A 94 -8.76 13.82 -5.37
C GLU A 94 -8.56 12.34 -5.68
N ARG A 95 -8.80 11.90 -6.91
CA ARG A 95 -8.53 10.53 -7.34
C ARG A 95 -7.06 10.16 -7.21
N LEU A 96 -6.16 11.00 -7.73
CA LEU A 96 -4.71 10.79 -7.61
C LEU A 96 -4.26 10.80 -6.14
N VAL A 97 -4.70 11.79 -5.35
CA VAL A 97 -4.35 11.86 -3.92
C VAL A 97 -4.88 10.65 -3.15
N LYS A 98 -6.10 10.18 -3.47
CA LYS A 98 -6.68 9.00 -2.84
C LYS A 98 -5.78 7.78 -3.02
N THR A 99 -5.39 7.49 -4.26
CA THR A 99 -4.56 6.35 -4.58
C THR A 99 -3.15 6.50 -4.01
N TYR A 100 -2.55 7.69 -4.15
CA TYR A 100 -1.24 8.03 -3.60
C TYR A 100 -1.15 7.81 -2.08
N VAL A 101 -2.17 8.25 -1.34
CA VAL A 101 -2.21 8.10 0.12
C VAL A 101 -2.54 6.66 0.51
N ALA A 102 -3.62 6.08 -0.02
CA ALA A 102 -4.09 4.77 0.42
C ALA A 102 -3.08 3.66 0.12
N PHE A 103 -2.58 3.58 -1.12
CA PHE A 103 -1.62 2.55 -1.51
C PHE A 103 -0.21 2.86 -0.98
N GLY A 104 0.13 4.13 -0.75
CA GLY A 104 1.33 4.48 -0.01
C GLY A 104 1.33 3.95 1.42
N VAL A 105 0.19 4.03 2.13
CA VAL A 105 0.04 3.46 3.48
C VAL A 105 0.10 1.93 3.45
N LEU A 106 -0.55 1.28 2.49
CA LEU A 106 -0.48 -0.18 2.35
C LEU A 106 0.92 -0.66 2.02
N ALA A 107 1.65 0.04 1.15
CA ALA A 107 3.05 -0.26 0.87
C ALA A 107 3.94 -0.08 2.11
N ASP A 108 3.70 0.96 2.93
CA ASP A 108 4.41 1.12 4.20
C ASP A 108 4.13 -0.04 5.18
N LEU A 109 2.89 -0.55 5.21
CA LEU A 109 2.51 -1.72 6.01
C LEU A 109 3.25 -2.98 5.54
N GLN A 110 3.27 -3.22 4.24
CA GLN A 110 4.00 -4.34 3.64
C GLN A 110 5.49 -4.29 3.99
N ARG A 111 6.12 -3.10 3.88
CA ARG A 111 7.53 -2.92 4.27
C ARG A 111 7.76 -3.14 5.76
N ALA A 112 6.87 -2.65 6.62
CA ALA A 112 6.99 -2.84 8.06
C ALA A 112 6.94 -4.33 8.45
N LEU A 113 6.02 -5.09 7.87
CA LEU A 113 5.87 -6.52 8.14
C LEU A 113 6.96 -7.39 7.48
N SER A 114 7.64 -6.85 6.47
CA SER A 114 8.67 -7.55 5.70
C SER A 114 10.10 -7.25 6.15
N ALA A 115 10.29 -6.30 7.07
CA ALA A 115 11.57 -5.68 7.38
C ALA A 115 12.69 -6.65 7.83
N ASP A 116 12.34 -7.85 8.32
CA ASP A 116 13.30 -8.79 8.89
C ASP A 116 13.14 -10.23 8.34
N LEU A 117 12.48 -10.43 7.19
CA LEU A 117 12.13 -11.76 6.62
C LEU A 117 13.30 -12.76 6.47
N GLY A 118 14.55 -12.29 6.54
CA GLY A 118 15.74 -13.11 6.35
C GLY A 118 15.93 -13.51 4.90
N GLU A 119 17.15 -13.87 4.51
CA GLU A 119 17.45 -14.30 3.15
C GLU A 119 17.14 -15.79 2.92
N PRO A 120 16.71 -16.20 1.70
CA PRO A 120 16.57 -15.40 0.48
C PRO A 120 15.21 -14.67 0.32
N LEU A 121 14.27 -14.95 1.24
CA LEU A 121 12.88 -14.46 1.15
C LEU A 121 12.79 -12.93 1.16
N GLY A 122 13.59 -12.29 2.00
CA GLY A 122 13.66 -10.84 2.13
C GLY A 122 14.04 -10.14 0.83
N ALA A 123 15.02 -10.64 0.08
CA ALA A 123 15.40 -10.06 -1.21
C ALA A 123 14.25 -10.10 -2.23
N VAL A 124 13.56 -11.24 -2.35
CA VAL A 124 12.44 -11.40 -3.29
C VAL A 124 11.28 -10.47 -2.90
N VAL A 125 10.93 -10.42 -1.62
CA VAL A 125 9.87 -9.53 -1.15
C VAL A 125 10.26 -8.06 -1.29
N SER A 126 11.53 -7.71 -1.09
CA SER A 126 12.01 -6.34 -1.30
C SER A 126 11.92 -5.91 -2.77
N ASP A 127 12.18 -6.82 -3.72
CA ASP A 127 12.03 -6.55 -5.16
C ASP A 127 10.55 -6.28 -5.51
N ILE A 128 9.64 -7.10 -4.99
CA ILE A 128 8.18 -6.93 -5.16
C ILE A 128 7.68 -5.60 -4.59
N LEU A 129 8.27 -5.13 -3.48
CA LEU A 129 7.88 -3.88 -2.81
C LEU A 129 8.64 -2.64 -3.32
N ALA A 130 9.44 -2.80 -4.37
CA ALA A 130 10.12 -1.68 -5.01
C ALA A 130 9.12 -0.64 -5.54
N ASP A 131 9.57 0.61 -5.63
CA ASP A 131 8.71 1.70 -6.10
C ASP A 131 8.31 1.47 -7.57
N ASN A 132 7.01 1.48 -7.83
CA ASN A 132 6.43 1.35 -9.16
C ASN A 132 6.35 2.68 -9.94
N GLY A 133 6.77 3.79 -9.33
CA GLY A 133 6.79 5.13 -9.90
C GLY A 133 5.47 5.89 -9.79
N TYR A 134 4.41 5.32 -9.21
CA TYR A 134 3.12 6.02 -9.06
C TYR A 134 3.24 7.26 -8.17
N ALA A 135 4.05 7.17 -7.10
CA ALA A 135 4.28 8.27 -6.19
C ALA A 135 4.90 9.49 -6.91
N ASP A 136 5.90 9.23 -7.74
CA ASP A 136 6.60 10.26 -8.50
C ASP A 136 5.71 10.86 -9.59
N TYR A 137 4.92 10.03 -10.26
CA TYR A 137 3.91 10.48 -11.21
C TYR A 137 2.92 11.47 -10.57
N VAL A 138 2.37 11.15 -9.39
CA VAL A 138 1.42 12.03 -8.69
C VAL A 138 2.07 13.35 -8.29
N VAL A 139 3.30 13.34 -7.80
CA VAL A 139 4.03 14.56 -7.45
C VAL A 139 4.29 15.43 -8.69
N ALA A 140 4.67 14.82 -9.81
CA ALA A 140 4.90 15.53 -11.06
C ALA A 140 3.63 16.17 -11.62
N VAL A 141 2.49 15.47 -11.53
CA VAL A 141 1.19 15.95 -12.05
C VAL A 141 0.57 17.00 -11.14
N LEU A 142 0.54 16.78 -9.82
CA LEU A 142 -0.19 17.64 -8.90
C LEU A 142 0.65 18.75 -8.28
N GLY A 143 1.97 18.57 -8.12
CA GLY A 143 2.84 19.56 -7.48
C GLY A 143 2.73 20.96 -8.09
N PRO A 144 2.87 21.12 -9.42
CA PRO A 144 2.72 22.43 -10.07
C PRO A 144 1.31 23.02 -9.92
N VAL A 145 0.26 22.17 -9.99
CA VAL A 145 -1.14 22.60 -9.90
C VAL A 145 -1.47 23.09 -8.48
N ILE A 146 -1.03 22.35 -7.46
CA ILE A 146 -1.18 22.72 -6.05
C ILE A 146 -0.46 24.03 -5.75
N ALA A 147 0.76 24.21 -6.28
CA ALA A 147 1.54 25.44 -6.08
C ALA A 147 0.87 26.67 -6.71
N ALA A 148 0.20 26.50 -7.85
CA ALA A 148 -0.53 27.57 -8.54
C ALA A 148 -1.89 27.89 -7.88
N GLU A 149 -2.52 26.91 -7.21
CA GLU A 149 -3.86 27.03 -6.66
C GLU A 149 -3.93 26.66 -5.16
N PRO A 150 -3.66 27.62 -4.24
CA PRO A 150 -3.63 27.34 -2.80
C PRO A 150 -4.93 26.76 -2.23
N GLN A 151 -6.08 27.14 -2.80
CA GLN A 151 -7.39 26.62 -2.39
C GLN A 151 -7.54 25.13 -2.73
N LEU A 152 -7.02 24.69 -3.88
CA LEU A 152 -6.94 23.28 -4.23
C LEU A 152 -6.05 22.54 -3.23
N GLY A 153 -4.89 23.09 -2.88
CA GLY A 153 -4.00 22.50 -1.88
C GLY A 153 -4.69 22.28 -0.53
N ALA A 154 -5.39 23.29 -0.01
CA ALA A 154 -6.13 23.17 1.25
C ALA A 154 -7.22 22.08 1.20
N ARG A 155 -7.95 21.99 0.08
CA ARG A 155 -8.95 20.93 -0.14
C ARG A 155 -8.30 19.55 -0.19
N LEU A 156 -7.20 19.39 -0.94
CA LEU A 156 -6.50 18.11 -1.06
C LEU A 156 -5.83 17.68 0.25
N ALA A 157 -5.43 18.61 1.12
CA ALA A 157 -4.97 18.29 2.47
C ALA A 157 -6.08 17.69 3.34
N LEU A 158 -7.28 18.30 3.34
CA LEU A 158 -8.46 17.74 4.03
C LEU A 158 -8.86 16.37 3.47
N TRP A 159 -8.83 16.23 2.15
CA TRP A 159 -9.08 14.96 1.48
C TRP A 159 -8.05 13.89 1.88
N GLY A 160 -6.76 14.23 1.88
CA GLY A 160 -5.67 13.36 2.30
C GLY A 160 -5.86 12.84 3.72
N ARG A 161 -6.29 13.69 4.67
CA ARG A 161 -6.64 13.29 6.05
C ARG A 161 -7.77 12.26 6.11
N ARG A 162 -8.81 12.45 5.29
CA ARG A 162 -9.91 11.49 5.21
C ARG A 162 -9.41 10.14 4.68
N VAL A 163 -8.63 10.16 3.60
CA VAL A 163 -8.12 8.95 2.96
C VAL A 163 -7.16 8.18 3.88
N VAL A 164 -6.24 8.86 4.55
CA VAL A 164 -5.31 8.19 5.48
C VAL A 164 -6.06 7.55 6.65
N GLY A 165 -7.12 8.17 7.16
CA GLY A 165 -7.95 7.58 8.22
C GLY A 165 -8.53 6.23 7.82
N GLU A 166 -9.08 6.13 6.60
CA GLU A 166 -9.60 4.86 6.07
C GLU A 166 -8.47 3.84 5.81
N ALA A 167 -7.34 4.28 5.27
CA ALA A 167 -6.19 3.40 5.00
C ALA A 167 -5.56 2.84 6.29
N LEU A 168 -5.42 3.66 7.33
CA LEU A 168 -4.99 3.22 8.66
C LEU A 168 -6.01 2.24 9.27
N GLY A 169 -7.31 2.49 9.09
CA GLY A 169 -8.35 1.54 9.51
C GLY A 169 -8.28 0.20 8.78
N ILE A 170 -7.88 0.17 7.50
CA ILE A 170 -7.60 -1.08 6.77
C ILE A 170 -6.41 -1.80 7.38
N ALA A 171 -5.29 -1.11 7.61
CA ALA A 171 -4.09 -1.70 8.20
C ALA A 171 -4.37 -2.27 9.61
N GLN A 172 -5.08 -1.51 10.45
CA GLN A 172 -5.47 -1.95 11.78
C GLN A 172 -6.35 -3.21 11.73
N ARG A 173 -7.42 -3.20 10.92
CA ARG A 173 -8.28 -4.39 10.76
C ARG A 173 -7.52 -5.60 10.26
N ALA A 174 -6.55 -5.41 9.36
CA ALA A 174 -5.74 -6.52 8.86
C ALA A 174 -4.93 -7.18 9.99
N LEU A 175 -4.33 -6.38 10.87
CA LEU A 175 -3.59 -6.87 12.04
C LEU A 175 -4.51 -7.46 13.11
N GLU A 176 -5.72 -6.94 13.28
CA GLU A 176 -6.73 -7.50 14.18
C GLU A 176 -7.25 -8.86 13.71
N VAL A 177 -7.52 -9.00 12.41
CA VAL A 177 -8.00 -10.26 11.82
C VAL A 177 -6.90 -11.32 11.78
N ARG A 178 -5.64 -10.92 11.54
CA ARG A 178 -4.48 -11.82 11.50
C ARG A 178 -3.37 -11.33 12.45
N PRO A 179 -3.55 -11.48 13.78
CA PRO A 179 -2.59 -10.98 14.78
C PRO A 179 -1.21 -11.64 14.67
N ARG A 180 -1.12 -12.82 14.03
CA ARG A 180 0.16 -13.49 13.78
C ARG A 180 1.12 -12.68 12.91
N LEU A 181 0.62 -11.75 12.10
CA LEU A 181 1.46 -10.84 11.32
C LEU A 181 2.37 -9.99 12.23
N LEU A 182 1.94 -9.69 13.46
CA LEU A 182 2.75 -8.94 14.41
C LEU A 182 4.01 -9.70 14.86
N THR A 183 4.05 -11.02 14.69
CA THR A 183 5.25 -11.84 15.01
C THR A 183 6.38 -11.64 14.00
N LEU A 184 6.09 -11.04 12.83
CA LEU A 184 7.06 -10.76 11.77
C LEU A 184 7.79 -9.42 11.96
N LEU A 185 7.30 -8.57 12.87
CA LEU A 185 7.89 -7.28 13.17
C LEU A 185 9.28 -7.45 13.82
N PRO A 186 10.23 -6.53 13.53
CA PRO A 186 11.54 -6.55 14.17
C PRO A 186 11.45 -6.56 15.70
N ALA A 187 12.30 -7.36 16.34
CA ALA A 187 12.35 -7.46 17.79
C ALA A 187 12.99 -6.20 18.41
N GLU A 188 12.16 -5.25 18.83
CA GLU A 188 12.61 -4.10 19.64
C GLU A 188 11.66 -3.86 20.82
N GLY A 189 12.25 -3.79 22.03
CA GLY A 189 11.74 -3.30 23.32
C GLY A 189 10.22 -3.24 23.55
N ALA A 190 9.75 -4.03 24.53
CA ALA A 190 8.37 -4.20 24.99
C ALA A 190 7.35 -4.55 23.88
N ALA A 191 6.82 -5.79 23.95
CA ALA A 191 5.81 -6.33 23.04
C ALA A 191 4.45 -5.58 23.04
N ALA A 192 4.23 -4.68 24.02
CA ALA A 192 3.08 -3.79 24.08
C ALA A 192 3.43 -2.47 23.37
N ASP A 193 3.05 -2.18 22.13
CA ASP A 193 1.96 -2.69 21.30
C ASP A 193 2.42 -2.62 19.83
N GLY A 194 2.65 -3.78 19.20
CA GLY A 194 3.15 -3.86 17.82
C GLY A 194 2.24 -3.17 16.79
N ALA A 195 0.93 -3.18 17.02
CA ALA A 195 -0.02 -2.52 16.13
C ALA A 195 0.08 -0.99 16.23
N ASP A 196 0.26 -0.45 17.43
CA ASP A 196 0.49 0.97 17.65
C ASP A 196 1.79 1.47 17.01
N ARG A 197 2.85 0.67 17.08
CA ARG A 197 4.12 0.96 16.42
C ARG A 197 3.96 1.06 14.90
N VAL A 198 3.28 0.06 14.31
CA VAL A 198 2.96 0.08 12.87
C VAL A 198 2.14 1.31 12.55
N ARG A 199 1.06 1.58 13.29
CA ARG A 199 0.22 2.77 13.10
C ARG A 199 1.04 4.06 13.10
N HIS A 200 1.95 4.24 14.06
CA HIS A 200 2.83 5.41 14.12
C HIS A 200 3.74 5.52 12.88
N GLN A 201 4.35 4.41 12.45
CA GLN A 201 5.18 4.36 11.25
C GLN A 201 4.39 4.73 9.99
N LEU A 202 3.16 4.20 9.85
CA LEU A 202 2.27 4.50 8.73
C LEU A 202 1.85 5.98 8.71
N SER A 203 1.52 6.56 9.87
CA SER A 203 1.22 7.99 10.01
C SER A 203 2.43 8.85 9.62
N GLY A 204 3.64 8.49 10.04
CA GLY A 204 4.86 9.17 9.62
C GLY A 204 5.12 9.08 8.11
N GLY A 205 4.86 7.94 7.49
CA GLY A 205 4.90 7.75 6.04
C GLY A 205 3.92 8.64 5.29
N HIS A 206 2.69 8.76 5.80
CA HIS A 206 1.70 9.68 5.25
C HIS A 206 2.15 11.14 5.37
N ALA A 207 2.68 11.56 6.52
CA ALA A 207 3.16 12.93 6.70
C ALA A 207 4.25 13.30 5.66
N ARG A 208 5.20 12.39 5.41
CA ARG A 208 6.22 12.57 4.37
C ARG A 208 5.61 12.67 2.97
N ARG A 209 4.63 11.82 2.65
CA ARG A 209 3.91 11.88 1.37
C ARG A 209 3.19 13.21 1.15
N MET A 210 2.46 13.71 2.15
CA MET A 210 1.77 15.00 2.04
C MET A 210 2.78 16.15 1.88
N ALA A 211 3.88 16.12 2.63
CA ALA A 211 4.95 17.11 2.51
C ALA A 211 5.57 17.14 1.10
N ARG A 212 5.74 15.99 0.44
CA ARG A 212 6.22 15.91 -0.96
C ARG A 212 5.30 16.62 -1.96
N LEU A 213 4.01 16.75 -1.65
CA LEU A 213 3.03 17.51 -2.44
C LEU A 213 2.92 18.99 -2.02
N GLY A 214 3.72 19.44 -1.05
CA GLY A 214 3.58 20.76 -0.46
C GLY A 214 2.33 20.92 0.41
N LEU A 215 1.77 19.80 0.91
CA LEU A 215 0.54 19.77 1.69
C LEU A 215 0.82 19.48 3.16
N THR A 216 -0.07 19.96 4.03
CA THR A 216 -0.09 19.57 5.44
C THR A 216 -0.82 18.23 5.60
N ALA A 217 -0.29 17.38 6.48
CA ALA A 217 -0.95 16.17 6.94
C ALA A 217 -1.93 16.52 8.06
#